data_AF-A0A8T2HDI9-F1
#
_entry.id   AF-A0A8T2HDI9-F1
#
_cell.length_a   1.000
_cell.length_b   1.000
_cell.length_c   1.000
_cell.angle_alpha   90.00
_cell.angle_beta   90.00
_cell.angle_gamma   90.00
#
_symmetry.space_group_name_H-M   'P 1'
#
loop_
_entity.id
_entity.type
_entity.pdbx_description
1 polymer ?
#
loop_
_entity_poly.entity_id
_entity_poly.type
_entity_poly.pdbx_seq_one_letter_code
_entity_poly.pdbx_strand_id
1 'polypeptide(L)'
;MAETKQPLIGLKWEPKLPGLSLDLKTGSTRSKTAESSKSELVDGLCLPPNDPRKINKMIRKQLKDTTGSNWFDMPAPTMTPELKRDLQLLKLRTVMDPALHYKKSVSRSKLAEKYFQIGTVIEPAEEFYGRLTKKNRKATLADELVSDPKTALYRKRKVREIEEKSRAVTNKKWNKKGNQSKNTKPRRN
;
A
#
# COMPACT_ATOMS: atom_id res chain seq x y z
N MET A 1 55.74 -10.70 27.90
CA MET A 1 54.75 -11.78 28.09
C MET A 1 53.87 -11.39 29.26
N ALA A 2 52.69 -10.80 29.01
CA ALA A 2 51.59 -10.72 29.97
C ALA A 2 50.34 -10.29 29.19
N GLU A 3 49.36 -11.18 29.18
CA GLU A 3 48.21 -11.21 28.28
C GLU A 3 47.08 -10.27 28.73
N THR A 4 46.39 -9.74 27.74
CA THR A 4 45.15 -8.96 27.84
C THR A 4 43.98 -9.80 28.36
N LYS A 5 43.18 -9.27 29.28
CA LYS A 5 41.83 -9.79 29.55
C LYS A 5 40.81 -8.66 29.39
N GLN A 6 40.05 -8.69 28.29
CA GLN A 6 38.86 -7.86 28.13
C GLN A 6 37.70 -8.43 28.94
N PRO A 7 36.81 -7.61 29.52
CA PRO A 7 35.57 -8.10 30.10
C PRO A 7 34.55 -8.40 28.99
N LEU A 8 34.23 -9.67 28.79
CA LEU A 8 33.05 -10.09 28.04
C LEU A 8 31.80 -9.60 28.77
N ILE A 9 31.19 -8.52 28.25
CA ILE A 9 29.82 -8.13 28.58
C ILE A 9 28.91 -9.30 28.13
N GLY A 10 28.54 -10.13 29.10
CA GLY A 10 27.55 -11.18 28.96
C GLY A 10 26.49 -10.93 30.02
N LEU A 11 25.36 -10.36 29.60
CA LEU A 11 24.13 -10.34 30.39
C LEU A 11 23.66 -11.78 30.57
N LYS A 12 24.15 -12.47 31.60
CA LYS A 12 23.56 -13.74 32.04
C LYS A 12 22.24 -13.41 32.73
N TRP A 13 21.14 -13.65 32.03
CA TRP A 13 19.85 -13.68 32.66
C TRP A 13 19.51 -15.13 32.95
N GLU A 14 19.60 -15.53 34.22
CA GLU A 14 19.17 -16.83 34.70
C GLU A 14 17.85 -16.64 35.47
N PRO A 15 16.70 -17.13 34.96
CA PRO A 15 15.50 -17.17 35.76
C PRO A 15 15.67 -18.17 36.90
N LYS A 16 15.44 -17.74 38.13
CA LYS A 16 15.38 -18.64 39.29
C LYS A 16 14.14 -19.52 39.17
N LEU A 17 14.31 -20.70 38.59
CA LEU A 17 13.32 -21.77 38.67
C LEU A 17 13.51 -22.51 40.00
N PRO A 18 12.43 -22.86 40.73
CA PRO A 18 12.53 -23.68 41.93
C PRO A 18 13.15 -25.04 41.57
N GLY A 19 14.18 -25.42 42.33
CA GLY A 19 15.05 -26.56 42.03
C GLY A 19 14.28 -27.86 41.89
N LEU A 20 14.31 -28.44 40.69
CA LEU A 20 13.98 -29.84 40.48
C LEU A 20 15.25 -30.65 40.75
N SER A 21 15.36 -31.20 41.96
CA SER A 21 16.36 -32.20 42.30
C SER A 21 16.08 -33.47 41.52
N LEU A 22 16.86 -33.71 40.46
CA LEU A 22 16.91 -34.99 39.78
C LEU A 22 17.91 -35.88 40.52
N ASP A 23 17.42 -36.64 41.50
CA ASP A 23 18.17 -37.76 42.06
C ASP A 23 18.33 -38.84 40.99
N LEU A 24 19.55 -38.98 40.47
CA LEU A 24 19.94 -40.11 39.65
C LEU A 24 19.93 -41.37 40.53
N LYS A 25 18.88 -42.18 40.42
CA LYS A 25 18.88 -43.55 40.90
C LYS A 25 18.76 -44.51 39.72
N THR A 26 19.86 -45.20 39.50
CA THR A 26 20.07 -46.31 38.58
C THR A 26 18.99 -47.38 38.77
N GLY A 27 18.30 -47.76 37.68
CA GLY A 27 17.27 -48.78 37.73
C GLY A 27 16.68 -49.10 36.37
N SER A 28 17.27 -50.09 35.69
CA SER A 28 16.73 -50.77 34.53
C SER A 28 15.28 -51.23 34.78
N THR A 29 14.33 -50.89 33.91
CA THR A 29 13.19 -51.75 33.49
C THR A 29 12.52 -51.15 32.24
N ARG A 30 12.27 -52.03 31.25
CA ARG A 30 11.63 -51.79 29.95
C ARG A 30 10.11 -51.98 30.04
N SER A 31 9.30 -51.04 29.57
CA SER A 31 7.96 -51.27 28.97
C SER A 31 7.33 -49.93 28.51
N LYS A 32 7.04 -49.80 27.21
CA LYS A 32 5.73 -49.89 26.53
C LYS A 32 4.98 -48.55 26.41
N THR A 33 4.58 -48.31 25.16
CA THR A 33 3.69 -47.27 24.61
C THR A 33 2.39 -47.06 25.38
N ALA A 34 1.99 -45.79 25.57
CA ALA A 34 0.60 -45.34 25.52
C ALA A 34 0.53 -43.81 25.35
N GLU A 35 -0.47 -43.38 24.61
CA GLU A 35 -0.71 -42.05 24.07
C GLU A 35 -1.35 -41.08 25.07
N SER A 36 -1.38 -39.80 24.65
CA SER A 36 -2.36 -38.78 25.03
C SER A 36 -2.21 -38.15 26.42
N SER A 37 -1.54 -37.00 26.45
CA SER A 37 -1.93 -35.92 27.37
C SER A 37 -2.07 -34.63 26.57
N LYS A 38 -3.31 -34.13 26.57
CA LYS A 38 -3.72 -32.84 26.01
C LYS A 38 -2.91 -31.75 26.72
N SER A 39 -1.92 -31.17 26.05
CA SER A 39 -1.29 -29.95 26.51
C SER A 39 -2.12 -28.76 26.03
N GLU A 40 -3.07 -28.36 26.85
CA GLU A 40 -3.58 -26.99 26.87
C GLU A 40 -2.43 -26.08 27.34
N LEU A 41 -1.50 -25.78 26.45
CA LEU A 41 -0.54 -24.71 26.65
C LEU A 41 -1.17 -23.43 26.14
N VAL A 42 -1.47 -22.56 27.10
CA VAL A 42 -1.95 -21.18 27.01
C VAL A 42 -1.47 -20.48 25.73
N ASP A 43 -2.43 -20.21 24.82
CA ASP A 43 -2.31 -19.30 23.68
C ASP A 43 -2.17 -17.85 24.18
N GLY A 44 -1.04 -17.52 24.81
CA GLY A 44 -0.77 -16.20 25.39
C GLY A 44 0.52 -15.55 24.90
N LEU A 45 1.36 -16.30 24.19
CA LEU A 45 2.60 -15.80 23.60
C LEU A 45 2.40 -15.82 22.09
N CYS A 46 2.53 -14.66 21.45
CA CYS A 46 2.59 -14.52 19.99
C CYS A 46 3.89 -15.14 19.44
N LEU A 47 4.16 -16.41 19.74
CA LEU A 47 5.25 -17.18 19.19
C LEU A 47 4.77 -17.74 17.85
N PRO A 48 5.49 -17.49 16.74
CA PRO A 48 5.14 -18.12 15.47
C PRO A 48 5.13 -19.64 15.65
N PRO A 49 4.18 -20.38 15.05
CA PRO A 49 4.09 -21.82 15.23
C PRO A 49 5.40 -22.48 14.82
N ASN A 50 5.99 -23.29 15.70
CA ASN A 50 7.27 -23.96 15.45
C ASN A 50 7.14 -25.14 14.46
N ASP A 51 5.91 -25.62 14.20
CA ASP A 51 5.67 -26.75 13.30
C ASP A 51 5.91 -26.35 11.82
N PRO A 52 6.82 -27.02 11.09
CA PRO A 52 7.15 -26.66 9.71
C PRO A 52 5.93 -26.77 8.77
N ARG A 53 4.99 -27.68 9.06
CA ARG A 53 3.74 -27.83 8.29
C ARG A 53 2.81 -26.62 8.46
N LYS A 54 2.72 -26.05 9.67
CA LYS A 54 1.88 -24.87 9.95
C LYS A 54 2.50 -23.63 9.33
N ILE A 55 3.82 -23.46 9.44
CA ILE A 55 4.59 -22.40 8.76
C ILE A 55 4.34 -22.47 7.25
N ASN A 56 4.53 -23.63 6.62
CA ASN A 56 4.30 -23.81 5.18
C ASN A 56 2.84 -23.55 4.77
N LYS A 57 1.86 -23.89 5.63
CA LYS A 57 0.44 -23.59 5.39
C LYS A 57 0.16 -22.08 5.48
N MET A 58 0.81 -21.36 6.38
CA MET A 58 0.70 -19.89 6.50
C MET A 58 1.36 -19.19 5.31
N ILE A 59 2.57 -19.60 4.92
CA ILE A 59 3.25 -19.10 3.71
C ILE A 59 2.37 -19.32 2.48
N ARG A 60 1.82 -20.53 2.30
CA ARG A 60 0.88 -20.83 1.19
C ARG A 60 -0.40 -20.00 1.23
N LYS A 61 -0.84 -19.53 2.39
CA LYS A 61 -2.01 -18.63 2.51
C LYS A 61 -1.62 -17.19 2.13
N GLN A 62 -0.46 -16.71 2.54
CA GLN A 62 0.07 -15.39 2.14
C GLN A 62 0.29 -15.31 0.63
N LEU A 63 0.76 -16.40 0.01
CA LEU A 63 0.91 -16.49 -1.45
C LEU A 63 -0.42 -16.42 -2.22
N LYS A 64 -1.59 -16.56 -1.57
CA LYS A 64 -2.88 -16.52 -2.28
C LYS A 64 -3.21 -15.13 -2.84
N ASP A 65 -2.71 -14.08 -2.20
CA ASP A 65 -2.93 -12.69 -2.63
C ASP A 65 -1.83 -12.20 -3.55
N THR A 66 -1.43 -13.08 -4.47
CA THR A 66 -0.31 -12.87 -5.40
C THR A 66 -0.77 -13.21 -6.82
N THR A 67 -0.21 -12.56 -7.85
CA THR A 67 -0.55 -12.83 -9.26
C THR A 67 -0.17 -14.23 -9.76
N GLY A 68 0.62 -14.99 -8.98
CA GLY A 68 1.10 -16.33 -9.29
C GLY A 68 2.43 -16.35 -10.06
N SER A 69 2.99 -17.56 -10.22
CA SER A 69 4.33 -17.78 -10.77
C SER A 69 4.52 -17.26 -12.20
N ASN A 70 3.47 -17.20 -13.02
CA ASN A 70 3.53 -16.66 -14.39
C ASN A 70 3.87 -15.17 -14.41
N TRP A 71 3.64 -14.46 -13.30
CA TRP A 71 3.93 -13.04 -13.14
C TRP A 71 4.71 -12.80 -11.84
N PHE A 72 5.81 -13.55 -11.70
CA PHE A 72 6.84 -13.42 -10.66
C PHE A 72 6.30 -13.20 -9.24
N ASP A 73 5.16 -13.80 -8.93
CA ASP A 73 4.55 -13.69 -7.62
C ASP A 73 4.43 -12.22 -7.12
N MET A 74 3.89 -11.32 -7.96
CA MET A 74 3.66 -9.93 -7.59
C MET A 74 2.60 -9.81 -6.48
N PRO A 75 2.93 -9.23 -5.31
CA PRO A 75 2.00 -9.07 -4.20
C PRO A 75 0.98 -7.95 -4.44
N ALA A 76 -0.21 -8.09 -3.86
CA ALA A 76 -1.19 -7.00 -3.81
C ALA A 76 -0.83 -5.98 -2.72
N PRO A 77 -0.58 -4.70 -3.06
CA PRO A 77 -0.28 -3.67 -2.06
C PRO A 77 -1.54 -3.27 -1.29
N THR A 78 -1.36 -2.88 -0.03
CA THR A 78 -2.44 -2.30 0.79
C THR A 78 -2.81 -0.91 0.28
N MET A 79 -4.10 -0.66 0.03
CA MET A 79 -4.57 0.62 -0.51
C MET A 79 -4.49 1.77 0.53
N THR A 80 -3.38 2.50 0.53
CA THR A 80 -3.23 3.75 1.29
C THR A 80 -3.91 4.92 0.54
N PRO A 81 -4.27 6.02 1.23
CA PRO A 81 -4.86 7.19 0.57
C PRO A 81 -3.91 7.85 -0.44
N GLU A 82 -2.60 7.76 -0.25
CA GLU A 82 -1.58 8.23 -1.20
C GLU A 82 -1.62 7.44 -2.50
N LEU A 83 -1.62 6.12 -2.39
CA LEU A 83 -1.71 5.23 -3.55
C LEU A 83 -3.00 5.45 -4.34
N LYS A 84 -4.11 5.66 -3.63
CA LYS A 84 -5.39 5.95 -4.28
C LYS A 84 -5.32 7.25 -5.10
N ARG A 85 -4.67 8.29 -4.59
CA ARG A 85 -4.47 9.55 -5.32
C ARG A 85 -3.63 9.34 -6.58
N ASP A 86 -2.52 8.61 -6.46
CA ASP A 86 -1.63 8.34 -7.60
C ASP A 86 -2.32 7.46 -8.66
N LEU A 87 -3.09 6.45 -8.26
CA LEU A 87 -3.89 5.64 -9.19
C LEU A 87 -4.97 6.46 -9.91
N GLN A 88 -5.65 7.37 -9.20
CA GLN A 88 -6.60 8.29 -9.81
C GLN A 88 -5.91 9.21 -10.81
N LEU A 89 -4.72 9.71 -10.47
CA LEU A 89 -3.92 10.54 -11.35
C LEU A 89 -3.54 9.80 -12.64
N LEU A 90 -3.10 8.54 -12.54
CA LEU A 90 -2.79 7.70 -13.71
C LEU A 90 -4.01 7.46 -14.60
N LYS A 91 -5.20 7.28 -14.01
CA LYS A 91 -6.47 7.16 -14.76
C LYS A 91 -6.80 8.46 -15.52
N LEU A 92 -6.49 9.61 -14.93
CA LEU A 92 -6.79 10.93 -15.48
C LEU A 92 -5.65 11.52 -16.32
N ARG A 93 -4.56 10.78 -16.57
CA ARG A 93 -3.36 11.24 -17.29
C ARG A 93 -3.65 11.93 -18.64
N THR A 94 -4.74 11.56 -19.31
CA THR A 94 -5.19 12.16 -20.58
C THR A 94 -5.58 13.63 -20.48
N VAL A 95 -5.96 14.11 -19.30
CA VAL A 95 -6.43 15.49 -19.07
C VAL A 95 -5.35 16.34 -18.39
N MET A 96 -4.26 15.72 -17.94
CA MET A 96 -3.24 16.38 -17.11
C MET A 96 -2.36 17.33 -17.91
N ASP A 97 -1.98 16.94 -19.12
CA ASP A 97 -1.16 17.72 -20.03
C ASP A 97 -1.90 17.89 -21.37
N PRO A 98 -2.14 19.13 -21.85
CA PRO A 98 -2.80 19.37 -23.13
C PRO A 98 -2.00 18.89 -24.35
N ALA A 99 -0.67 18.71 -24.23
CA ALA A 99 0.17 18.28 -25.34
C ALA A 99 0.24 16.75 -25.48
N LEU A 100 0.02 16.02 -24.39
CA LEU A 100 0.20 14.57 -24.34
C LEU A 100 -1.13 13.84 -24.45
N HIS A 101 -1.46 13.38 -25.66
CA HIS A 101 -2.65 12.59 -25.92
C HIS A 101 -2.37 11.08 -25.78
N TYR A 102 -2.79 10.47 -24.67
CA TYR A 102 -2.66 9.02 -24.48
C TYR A 102 -3.80 8.25 -25.13
N LYS A 103 -3.51 7.03 -25.61
CA LYS A 103 -4.54 6.07 -26.00
C LYS A 103 -5.49 5.81 -24.84
N LYS A 104 -6.79 6.00 -25.07
CA LYS A 104 -7.85 5.74 -24.09
C LYS A 104 -7.80 4.29 -23.66
N SER A 105 -7.34 4.06 -22.42
CA SER A 105 -7.49 2.76 -21.78
C SER A 105 -8.93 2.64 -21.32
N VAL A 106 -9.77 2.06 -22.16
CA VAL A 106 -11.05 1.51 -21.72
C VAL A 106 -10.66 0.37 -20.79
N SER A 107 -10.64 0.61 -19.47
CA SER A 107 -10.42 -0.41 -18.45
C SER A 107 -9.25 -1.36 -18.76
N ARG A 108 -7.99 -0.92 -18.61
CA ARG A 108 -6.88 -1.89 -18.49
C ARG A 108 -7.09 -2.63 -17.19
N SER A 109 -7.83 -3.74 -17.29
CA SER A 109 -8.09 -4.83 -16.35
C SER A 109 -8.09 -4.46 -14.87
N LYS A 110 -9.19 -4.78 -14.16
CA LYS A 110 -9.27 -4.74 -12.67
C LYS A 110 -8.05 -5.37 -11.97
N LEU A 111 -7.35 -6.26 -12.68
CA LEU A 111 -6.09 -6.86 -12.29
C LEU A 111 -4.95 -5.86 -12.04
N ALA A 112 -4.79 -4.84 -12.89
CA ALA A 112 -3.76 -3.81 -12.74
C ALA A 112 -4.04 -2.86 -11.56
N GLU A 113 -5.30 -2.77 -11.13
CA GLU A 113 -5.68 -2.05 -9.91
C GLU A 113 -5.52 -2.90 -8.65
N LYS A 114 -5.54 -4.23 -8.78
CA LYS A 114 -5.41 -5.16 -7.65
C LYS A 114 -3.94 -5.48 -7.32
N TYR A 115 -3.12 -5.69 -8.34
CA TYR A 115 -1.72 -6.04 -8.18
C TYR A 115 -0.86 -5.02 -8.90
N PHE A 116 -0.05 -4.28 -8.13
CA PHE A 116 0.90 -3.32 -8.66
C PHE A 116 2.04 -3.12 -7.67
N GLN A 117 3.16 -2.61 -8.18
CA GLN A 117 4.29 -2.17 -7.38
C GLN A 117 4.64 -0.74 -7.78
N ILE A 118 5.16 0.02 -6.83
CA ILE A 118 5.72 1.35 -7.07
C ILE A 118 7.22 1.23 -6.97
N GLY A 119 7.89 1.72 -8.00
CA GLY A 119 9.34 1.78 -8.06
C GLY A 119 9.78 3.16 -8.51
N THR A 120 11.01 3.50 -8.16
CA THR A 120 11.69 4.70 -8.62
C THR A 120 12.60 4.37 -9.79
N VAL A 121 12.64 5.24 -10.81
CA VAL A 121 13.55 5.06 -11.94
C VAL A 121 14.99 5.28 -11.46
N ILE A 122 15.86 4.31 -11.73
CA ILE A 122 17.31 4.43 -11.51
C ILE A 122 17.90 4.99 -12.80
N GLU A 123 18.41 6.21 -12.73
CA GLU A 123 18.97 6.90 -13.89
C GLU A 123 20.33 6.27 -14.28
N PRO A 124 20.62 6.14 -15.59
CA PRO A 124 21.90 5.64 -16.06
C PRO A 124 23.04 6.64 -15.79
N ALA A 125 24.27 6.13 -15.73
CA ALA A 125 25.45 6.96 -15.48
C ALA A 125 25.76 7.94 -16.63
N GLU A 126 25.30 7.63 -17.84
CA GLU A 126 25.62 8.36 -19.07
C GLU A 126 24.91 9.72 -19.17
N GLU A 127 23.70 9.85 -18.63
CA GLU A 127 22.87 11.06 -18.78
C GLU A 127 22.93 11.95 -17.52
N PHE A 128 24.01 12.73 -17.36
CA PHE A 128 24.19 13.59 -16.18
C PHE A 128 23.25 14.80 -16.15
N TYR A 129 22.91 15.40 -17.30
CA TYR A 129 22.21 16.68 -17.35
C TYR A 129 20.70 16.55 -17.61
N GLY A 130 20.23 15.42 -18.15
CA GLY A 130 18.81 15.14 -18.40
C GLY A 130 18.02 14.70 -17.17
N ARG A 131 18.73 14.45 -16.06
CA ARG A 131 18.17 13.87 -14.83
C ARG A 131 17.51 14.87 -13.89
N LEU A 132 16.63 14.34 -13.04
CA LEU A 132 15.94 15.14 -12.04
C LEU A 132 16.89 15.52 -10.91
N THR A 133 16.93 16.81 -10.57
CA THR A 133 17.67 17.29 -9.39
C THR A 133 17.04 16.76 -8.11
N LYS A 134 17.84 16.66 -7.03
CA LYS A 134 17.36 16.20 -5.71
C LYS A 134 16.14 16.97 -5.19
N LYS A 135 15.98 18.24 -5.57
CA LYS A 135 14.85 19.08 -5.15
C LYS A 135 13.54 18.67 -5.83
N ASN A 136 13.62 18.21 -7.08
CA ASN A 136 12.47 17.85 -7.90
C ASN A 136 12.03 16.40 -7.66
N ARG A 137 12.91 15.52 -7.18
CA ARG A 137 12.56 14.15 -6.79
C ARG A 137 11.64 14.18 -5.56
N LYS A 138 10.42 13.64 -5.68
CA LYS A 138 9.48 13.51 -4.55
C LYS A 138 9.17 12.05 -4.27
N ALA A 139 8.47 11.81 -3.16
CA ALA A 139 8.07 10.47 -2.74
C ALA A 139 6.86 9.92 -3.52
N THR A 140 5.94 10.81 -3.93
CA THR A 140 4.71 10.43 -4.64
C THR A 140 4.57 11.15 -5.97
N LEU A 141 3.86 10.52 -6.92
CA LEU A 141 3.62 11.10 -8.23
C LEU A 141 2.78 12.38 -8.14
N ALA A 142 1.80 12.41 -7.24
CA ALA A 142 1.01 13.60 -6.97
C ALA A 142 1.85 14.78 -6.47
N ASP A 143 2.85 14.54 -5.60
CA ASP A 143 3.69 15.61 -5.07
C ASP A 143 4.60 16.21 -6.13
N GLU A 144 5.15 15.39 -7.03
CA GLU A 144 5.94 15.87 -8.17
C GLU A 144 5.10 16.80 -9.04
N LEU A 145 3.89 16.36 -9.35
CA LEU A 145 2.94 17.09 -10.17
C LEU A 145 2.52 18.43 -9.56
N VAL A 146 2.36 18.50 -8.23
CA VAL A 146 2.03 19.74 -7.52
C VAL A 146 3.23 20.68 -7.50
N SER A 147 4.44 20.14 -7.45
CA SER A 147 5.67 20.96 -7.46
C SER A 147 5.93 21.63 -8.81
N ASP A 148 5.36 21.11 -9.91
CA ASP A 148 5.53 21.68 -11.24
C ASP A 148 4.72 22.96 -11.48
N PRO A 149 5.38 24.13 -11.67
CA PRO A 149 4.68 25.41 -11.82
C PRO A 149 3.87 25.49 -13.12
N LYS A 150 4.34 24.86 -14.20
CA LYS A 150 3.65 24.84 -15.51
C LYS A 150 2.27 24.20 -15.39
N THR A 151 2.18 23.09 -14.68
CA THR A 151 0.92 22.36 -14.50
C THR A 151 -0.04 23.15 -13.62
N ALA A 152 0.47 23.81 -12.57
CA ALA A 152 -0.32 24.66 -11.69
C ALA A 152 -0.96 25.85 -12.44
N LEU A 153 -0.19 26.54 -13.28
CA LEU A 153 -0.69 27.66 -14.10
C LEU A 153 -1.78 27.20 -15.08
N TYR A 154 -1.56 26.09 -15.79
CA TYR A 154 -2.53 25.55 -16.73
C TYR A 154 -3.84 25.16 -16.02
N ARG A 155 -3.74 24.43 -14.90
CA ARG A 155 -4.91 24.01 -14.11
C ARG A 155 -5.68 25.21 -13.57
N LYS A 156 -5.00 26.18 -12.97
CA LYS A 156 -5.65 27.39 -12.45
C LYS A 156 -6.44 28.12 -13.53
N ARG A 157 -5.85 28.29 -14.72
CA ARG A 157 -6.52 28.89 -15.87
C ARG A 157 -7.75 28.09 -16.30
N LYS A 158 -7.61 26.77 -16.46
CA LYS A 158 -8.70 25.89 -16.95
C LYS A 158 -9.83 25.70 -15.95
N VAL A 159 -9.52 25.59 -14.66
CA VAL A 159 -10.54 25.53 -13.61
C VAL A 159 -11.36 26.82 -13.60
N ARG A 160 -10.73 27.99 -13.70
CA ARG A 160 -11.44 29.27 -13.79
C ARG A 160 -12.38 29.32 -15.00
N GLU A 161 -11.89 28.91 -16.17
CA GLU A 161 -12.71 28.84 -17.40
C GLU A 161 -13.91 27.89 -17.25
N ILE A 162 -13.73 26.74 -16.59
CA ILE A 162 -14.80 25.76 -16.32
C ILE A 162 -15.82 26.34 -15.33
N GLU A 163 -15.36 27.00 -14.28
CA GLU A 163 -16.23 27.66 -13.29
C GLU A 163 -17.04 28.81 -13.90
N GLU A 164 -16.42 29.66 -14.70
CA GLU A 164 -17.12 30.75 -15.41
C GLU A 164 -18.21 30.18 -16.33
N LYS A 165 -17.89 29.11 -17.08
CA LYS A 165 -18.87 28.40 -17.93
C LYS A 165 -19.97 27.75 -17.12
N SER A 166 -19.65 27.06 -16.02
CA SER A 166 -20.65 26.36 -15.20
C SER A 166 -21.60 27.34 -14.51
N ARG A 167 -21.08 28.46 -13.98
CA ARG A 167 -21.87 29.57 -13.40
C ARG A 167 -22.79 30.22 -14.44
N ALA A 168 -22.32 30.42 -15.67
CA ALA A 168 -23.16 30.95 -16.74
C ALA A 168 -24.33 30.01 -17.09
N VAL A 169 -24.12 28.70 -17.06
CA VAL A 169 -25.19 27.71 -17.29
C VAL A 169 -26.20 27.71 -16.15
N THR A 170 -25.76 27.76 -14.89
CA THR A 170 -26.68 27.80 -13.74
C THR A 170 -27.56 29.03 -13.74
N ASN A 171 -26.99 30.21 -14.03
CA ASN A 171 -27.73 31.47 -14.09
C ASN A 171 -28.77 31.47 -15.22
N LYS A 172 -28.42 30.96 -16.41
CA LYS A 172 -29.37 30.80 -17.53
C LYS A 172 -30.51 29.85 -17.18
N LYS A 173 -30.23 28.75 -16.47
CA LYS A 173 -31.27 27.80 -16.01
C LYS A 173 -32.21 28.43 -15.00
N TRP A 174 -31.66 29.18 -14.03
CA TRP A 174 -32.45 29.91 -13.03
C TRP A 174 -33.35 30.97 -13.67
N ASN A 175 -32.80 31.79 -14.56
CA ASN A 175 -33.55 32.84 -15.26
C ASN A 175 -34.67 32.26 -16.13
N LYS A 176 -34.44 31.11 -16.80
CA LYS A 176 -35.50 30.41 -17.55
C LYS A 176 -36.61 29.92 -16.62
N LYS A 177 -36.29 29.38 -15.44
CA LYS A 177 -37.30 28.89 -14.49
C LYS A 177 -38.16 30.03 -13.93
N GLY A 178 -37.56 31.19 -13.64
CA GLY A 178 -38.27 32.38 -13.18
C GLY A 178 -39.18 33.03 -14.23
N ASN A 179 -38.88 32.88 -15.53
CA ASN A 179 -39.76 33.37 -16.60
C ASN A 179 -40.89 32.38 -16.93
N GLN A 180 -40.69 31.07 -16.74
CA GLN A 180 -41.73 30.06 -16.97
C GLN A 180 -42.86 30.15 -15.93
N SER A 181 -42.55 30.47 -14.66
CA SER A 181 -43.58 30.65 -13.62
C SER A 181 -44.43 31.91 -13.79
N LYS A 182 -43.96 32.90 -14.57
CA LYS A 182 -44.73 34.12 -14.88
C LYS A 182 -45.68 33.96 -16.06
N ASN A 183 -45.49 32.93 -16.90
CA ASN A 183 -46.30 32.68 -18.09
C ASN A 183 -47.41 31.63 -17.90
N THR A 184 -47.53 31.02 -16.72
CA THR A 184 -48.67 30.16 -16.39
C THR A 184 -49.90 31.04 -16.12
N LYS A 185 -50.69 31.30 -17.17
CA LYS A 185 -52.01 31.94 -17.06
C LYS A 185 -52.87 31.14 -16.05
N PRO A 186 -53.64 31.79 -15.17
CA PRO A 186 -54.53 31.09 -14.25
C PRO A 186 -55.56 30.31 -15.08
N ARG A 187 -55.70 29.01 -14.80
CA ARG A 187 -56.77 28.18 -15.38
C ARG A 187 -58.07 28.71 -14.76
N ARG A 188 -58.94 29.32 -15.59
CA ARG A 188 -60.29 29.72 -15.19
C ARG A 188 -61.13 28.45 -14.99
N ASN A 189 -61.79 28.38 -13.84
CA ASN A 189 -62.86 27.42 -13.53
C ASN A 189 -64.12 27.75 -14.33
#